data_AF-A0A919ZMK5-F1
#
_entry.id   AF-A0A919ZMK5-F1
#
_cell.length_a   1.000
_cell.length_b   1.000
_cell.length_c   1.000
_cell.angle_alpha   90.00
_cell.angle_beta   90.00
_cell.angle_gamma   90.00
#
_symmetry.space_group_name_H-M   'P 1'
#
loop_
_entity.id
_entity.type
_entity.pdbx_description
1 polymer ?
#
loop_
_entity_poly.entity_id
_entity_poly.type
_entity_poly.pdbx_seq_one_letter_code
_entity_poly.pdbx_strand_id
1 'polypeptide(L)'
;MNHLKFIPMSQKHAKTIATWTYPEPYSLYNMDDDEETIEELTEGSYYAALDEEEQLIGFICIGEAARVPGGYEAGIYNNEQQIDIGLGMRPDLTGNGQGGLFLKESLSFIRNLSNHSSLQLVVATFNERAMNGL
;
A
#
# COMPACT_ATOMS: atom_id res chain seq x y z
N MET A 1 -11.27 2.04 -14.60
CA MET A 1 -10.96 2.75 -13.34
C MET A 1 -10.65 4.17 -13.72
N ASN A 2 -11.51 5.07 -13.28
CA ASN A 2 -11.27 6.49 -13.40
C ASN A 2 -10.32 6.95 -12.27
N HIS A 3 -10.06 8.26 -12.20
CA HIS A 3 -9.06 8.89 -11.35
C HIS A 3 -9.21 8.47 -9.88
N LEU A 4 -8.11 8.10 -9.23
CA LEU A 4 -8.14 7.81 -7.80
C LEU A 4 -7.91 9.07 -6.97
N LYS A 5 -8.55 9.12 -5.81
CA LYS A 5 -8.34 10.16 -4.79
C LYS A 5 -7.59 9.54 -3.61
N PHE A 6 -6.47 10.15 -3.24
CA PHE A 6 -5.69 9.75 -2.07
C PHE A 6 -5.87 10.79 -0.97
N ILE A 7 -6.20 10.33 0.23
CA ILE A 7 -6.38 11.18 1.41
C ILE A 7 -5.63 10.60 2.61
N PRO A 8 -5.20 11.43 3.58
CA PRO A 8 -4.63 10.92 4.82
C PRO A 8 -5.50 9.84 5.45
N MET A 9 -4.89 8.79 5.97
CA MET A 9 -5.63 7.70 6.59
C MET A 9 -6.46 8.23 7.77
N SER A 10 -7.75 7.88 7.79
CA SER A 10 -8.63 8.15 8.92
C SER A 10 -8.83 6.89 9.73
N GLN A 11 -9.18 7.01 11.01
CA GLN A 11 -9.51 5.85 11.85
C GLN A 11 -10.62 4.97 11.24
N LYS A 12 -11.59 5.58 10.54
CA LYS A 12 -12.67 4.83 9.86
C LYS A 12 -12.12 3.94 8.73
N HIS A 13 -11.21 4.48 7.92
CA HIS A 13 -10.59 3.73 6.83
C HIS A 13 -9.62 2.67 7.36
N ALA A 14 -8.81 3.01 8.36
CA ALA A 14 -7.89 2.09 9.02
C ALA A 14 -8.63 0.86 9.58
N LYS A 15 -9.71 1.07 10.34
CA LYS A 15 -10.59 -0.02 10.81
C LYS A 15 -11.11 -0.89 9.67
N THR A 16 -11.56 -0.27 8.58
CA THR A 16 -12.05 -1.02 7.41
C THR A 16 -10.93 -1.88 6.79
N ILE A 17 -9.72 -1.33 6.64
CA ILE A 17 -8.56 -2.04 6.09
C ILE A 17 -8.13 -3.18 7.00
N ALA A 18 -8.13 -2.97 8.32
CA ALA A 18 -7.77 -4.00 9.30
C ALA A 18 -8.67 -5.24 9.19
N THR A 19 -9.95 -5.06 8.79
CA THR A 19 -10.87 -6.20 8.56
C THR A 19 -10.63 -6.95 7.23
N TRP A 20 -9.71 -6.49 6.37
CA TRP A 20 -9.47 -7.15 5.09
C TRP A 20 -8.81 -8.51 5.29
N THR A 21 -9.42 -9.53 4.69
CA THR A 21 -8.90 -10.89 4.73
C THR A 21 -8.56 -11.36 3.31
N TYR A 22 -7.32 -11.78 3.14
CA TYR A 22 -6.80 -12.43 1.96
C TYR A 22 -6.71 -13.95 2.21
N PRO A 23 -7.15 -14.78 1.26
CA PRO A 23 -6.94 -16.22 1.33
C PRO A 23 -5.46 -16.56 1.10
N GLU A 24 -5.07 -17.77 1.49
CA GLU A 24 -3.78 -18.36 1.11
C GLU A 24 -3.55 -18.26 -0.42
N PRO A 25 -2.31 -18.00 -0.88
CA PRO A 25 -1.06 -17.86 -0.11
C PRO A 25 -0.80 -16.43 0.41
N TYR A 26 -1.81 -15.55 0.43
CA TYR A 26 -1.66 -14.12 0.72
C TYR A 26 -2.11 -13.72 2.13
N SER A 27 -2.43 -14.69 2.99
CA SER A 27 -2.91 -14.48 4.36
C SER A 27 -1.91 -13.72 5.24
N LEU A 28 -0.61 -13.74 4.90
CA LEU A 28 0.42 -12.93 5.55
C LEU A 28 0.13 -11.41 5.50
N TYR A 29 -0.70 -10.96 4.55
CA TYR A 29 -1.10 -9.56 4.42
C TYR A 29 -2.38 -9.21 5.20
N ASN A 30 -2.95 -10.17 5.95
CA ASN A 30 -4.03 -9.89 6.88
C ASN A 30 -3.50 -9.07 8.04
N MET A 31 -4.31 -8.12 8.50
CA MET A 31 -4.00 -7.28 9.66
C MET A 31 -4.89 -7.70 10.83
N ASP A 32 -4.45 -7.36 12.04
CA ASP A 32 -5.27 -7.52 13.24
C ASP A 32 -6.19 -6.29 13.40
N ASP A 33 -7.46 -6.50 13.74
CA ASP A 33 -8.40 -5.41 14.03
C ASP A 33 -8.24 -4.96 15.49
N ASP A 34 -7.05 -4.45 15.82
CA ASP A 34 -6.68 -3.94 17.13
C ASP A 34 -6.24 -2.47 17.09
N GLU A 35 -6.09 -1.90 18.28
CA GLU A 35 -5.76 -0.48 18.44
C GLU A 35 -4.36 -0.15 17.94
N GLU A 36 -3.39 -1.05 18.12
CA GLU A 36 -2.00 -0.88 17.64
C GLU A 36 -1.96 -0.78 16.11
N THR A 37 -2.65 -1.67 15.40
CA THR A 37 -2.77 -1.63 13.95
C THR A 37 -3.44 -0.34 13.47
N ILE A 38 -4.50 0.10 14.13
CA ILE A 38 -5.22 1.34 13.76
C ILE A 38 -4.33 2.56 13.99
N GLU A 39 -3.57 2.59 15.09
CA GLU A 39 -2.61 3.65 15.39
C GLU A 39 -1.51 3.71 14.33
N GLU A 40 -0.89 2.57 13.99
CA GLU A 40 0.13 2.49 12.94
C GLU A 40 -0.39 3.02 11.59
N LEU A 41 -1.57 2.55 11.18
CA LEU A 41 -2.20 2.98 9.94
C LEU A 41 -2.57 4.47 9.96
N THR A 42 -2.67 5.13 11.12
CA THR A 42 -3.04 6.55 11.23
C THR A 42 -1.90 7.49 11.60
N GLU A 43 -0.67 6.98 11.75
CA GLU A 43 0.54 7.73 12.16
C GLU A 43 1.03 8.76 11.11
N GLY A 44 0.38 8.82 9.94
CA GLY A 44 0.61 9.86 8.92
C GLY A 44 1.43 9.41 7.73
N SER A 45 1.97 8.18 7.76
CA SER A 45 2.69 7.58 6.63
C SER A 45 1.77 6.82 5.66
N TYR A 46 0.47 6.74 5.96
CA TYR A 46 -0.54 6.00 5.21
C TYR A 46 -1.61 6.91 4.62
N TYR A 47 -2.06 6.56 3.41
CA TYR A 47 -3.11 7.25 2.67
C TYR A 47 -4.14 6.24 2.16
N ALA A 48 -5.41 6.54 2.39
CA ALA A 48 -6.53 5.79 1.83
C ALA A 48 -6.71 6.15 0.36
N ALA A 49 -6.92 5.14 -0.48
CA ALA A 49 -7.23 5.30 -1.90
C ALA A 49 -8.73 5.08 -2.14
N LEU A 50 -9.39 6.12 -2.64
CA LEU A 50 -10.81 6.14 -2.94
C LEU A 50 -11.04 6.21 -4.45
N ASP A 51 -12.10 5.55 -4.92
CA ASP A 51 -12.62 5.76 -6.27
C ASP A 51 -13.54 7.00 -6.35
N GLU A 52 -14.14 7.23 -7.52
CA GLU A 52 -15.04 8.38 -7.77
C GLU A 52 -16.34 8.33 -6.96
N GLU A 53 -16.74 7.14 -6.50
CA GLU A 53 -17.92 6.93 -5.64
C GLU A 53 -17.55 7.00 -4.15
N GLU A 54 -16.36 7.51 -3.85
CA GLU A 54 -15.76 7.57 -2.52
C GLU A 54 -15.63 6.21 -1.83
N GLN A 55 -15.59 5.12 -2.59
CA GLN A 55 -15.40 3.78 -2.04
C GLN A 55 -13.92 3.52 -1.78
N LEU A 56 -13.63 2.94 -0.62
CA LEU A 56 -12.28 2.53 -0.23
C LEU A 56 -11.85 1.32 -1.05
N ILE A 57 -10.89 1.51 -1.95
CA ILE A 57 -10.39 0.46 -2.85
C ILE A 57 -8.98 -0.03 -2.51
N GLY A 58 -8.26 0.69 -1.66
CA GLY A 58 -6.87 0.40 -1.34
C GLY A 58 -6.25 1.41 -0.39
N PHE A 59 -4.94 1.26 -0.19
CA PHE A 59 -4.09 2.22 0.51
C PHE A 59 -2.70 2.27 -0.13
N ILE A 60 -1.99 3.35 0.15
CA ILE A 60 -0.55 3.48 -0.08
C ILE A 60 0.12 4.05 1.16
N CYS A 61 1.30 3.53 1.52
CA CYS A 61 2.16 4.06 2.56
C CYS A 61 3.55 4.39 2.02
N ILE A 62 4.29 5.19 2.79
CA ILE A 62 5.64 5.64 2.45
C ILE A 62 6.60 5.49 3.63
N GLY A 63 7.90 5.47 3.33
CA GLY A 63 8.95 5.47 4.35
C GLY A 63 9.08 4.13 5.06
N GLU A 64 9.37 4.14 6.36
CA GLU A 64 9.64 2.92 7.12
C GLU A 64 8.44 1.95 7.14
N ALA A 65 7.21 2.49 7.16
CA ALA A 65 5.96 1.73 7.09
C ALA A 65 5.80 0.91 5.79
N ALA A 66 6.56 1.25 4.73
CA ALA A 66 6.55 0.52 3.47
C ALA A 66 7.58 -0.63 3.41
N ARG A 67 8.45 -0.74 4.41
CA ARG A 67 9.57 -1.69 4.39
C ARG A 67 9.11 -3.06 4.88
N VAL A 68 9.63 -4.10 4.24
CA VAL A 68 9.37 -5.49 4.63
C VAL A 68 10.61 -6.08 5.31
N PRO A 69 10.47 -6.96 6.32
CA PRO A 69 11.60 -7.48 7.10
C PRO A 69 12.75 -8.04 6.25
N GLY A 70 12.44 -8.82 5.21
CA GLY A 70 13.46 -9.41 4.32
C GLY A 70 14.28 -8.40 3.52
N GLY A 71 13.83 -7.16 3.36
CA GLY A 71 14.57 -6.12 2.66
C GLY A 71 15.77 -5.58 3.43
N TYR A 72 15.74 -5.65 4.77
CA TYR A 72 16.85 -5.24 5.63
C TYR A 72 18.05 -6.18 5.48
N GLU A 73 17.83 -7.48 5.59
CA GLU A 73 18.88 -8.50 5.41
C GLU A 73 19.45 -8.49 3.99
N ALA A 74 18.62 -8.16 2.99
CA ALA A 74 19.03 -8.02 1.60
C ALA A 74 19.75 -6.70 1.28
N GLY A 75 19.87 -5.78 2.24
CA GLY A 75 20.57 -4.49 2.07
C GLY A 75 19.85 -3.51 1.14
N ILE A 76 18.53 -3.63 0.99
CA ILE A 76 17.72 -2.84 0.04
C ILE A 76 17.50 -1.41 0.53
N TYR A 77 17.47 -1.19 1.86
CA TYR A 77 17.09 0.09 2.47
C TYR A 77 18.28 1.01 2.79
N ASN A 78 19.43 0.81 2.16
CA ASN A 78 20.67 1.56 2.44
C ASN A 78 20.78 2.89 1.69
N ASN A 79 19.83 3.21 0.80
CA ASN A 79 19.85 4.43 -0.01
C ASN A 79 18.81 5.44 0.47
N GLU A 80 19.26 6.44 1.21
CA GLU A 80 18.41 7.52 1.75
C GLU A 80 17.81 8.44 0.67
N GLN A 81 18.25 8.34 -0.60
CA GLN A 81 17.66 9.11 -1.70
C GLN A 81 16.37 8.49 -2.25
N GLN A 82 16.04 7.26 -1.84
CA GLN A 82 14.81 6.57 -2.24
C GLN A 82 13.75 6.70 -1.16
N ILE A 83 12.51 6.97 -1.59
CA ILE A 83 11.35 6.76 -0.74
C ILE A 83 10.83 5.35 -1.00
N ASP A 84 10.80 4.54 0.06
CA ASP A 84 10.10 3.26 0.05
C ASP A 84 8.59 3.50 0.00
N ILE A 85 7.89 2.77 -0.86
CA ILE A 85 6.44 2.79 -0.99
C ILE A 85 5.88 1.38 -0.78
N GLY A 86 4.75 1.29 -0.10
CA GLY A 86 4.01 0.07 0.16
C GLY A 86 2.55 0.29 -0.20
N LEU A 87 1.86 -0.75 -0.67
CA LEU A 87 0.48 -0.59 -1.15
C LEU A 87 -0.32 -1.88 -1.02
N GLY A 88 -1.62 -1.72 -0.83
CA GLY A 88 -2.57 -2.83 -0.76
C GLY A 88 -3.90 -2.43 -1.40
N MET A 89 -4.53 -3.37 -2.10
CA MET A 89 -5.87 -3.20 -2.67
C MET A 89 -6.86 -4.07 -1.91
N ARG A 90 -8.11 -3.62 -1.84
CA ARG A 90 -9.20 -4.38 -1.21
C ARG A 90 -9.26 -5.81 -1.79
N PRO A 91 -9.39 -6.87 -0.96
CA PRO A 91 -9.21 -8.25 -1.41
C PRO A 91 -10.02 -8.67 -2.65
N ASP A 92 -11.29 -8.23 -2.74
CA ASP A 92 -12.22 -8.49 -3.84
C ASP A 92 -11.82 -7.82 -5.17
N LEU A 93 -10.96 -6.81 -5.13
CA LEU A 93 -10.44 -6.12 -6.31
C LEU A 93 -9.12 -6.70 -6.83
N THR A 94 -8.50 -7.60 -6.06
CA THR A 94 -7.21 -8.19 -6.41
C THR A 94 -7.34 -9.28 -7.48
N GLY A 95 -6.29 -9.50 -8.28
CA GLY A 95 -6.27 -10.53 -9.33
C GLY A 95 -7.08 -10.19 -10.60
N ASN A 96 -7.75 -9.04 -10.63
CA ASN A 96 -8.61 -8.62 -11.74
C ASN A 96 -7.92 -7.67 -12.75
N GLY A 97 -6.59 -7.67 -12.80
CA GLY A 97 -5.81 -6.81 -13.72
C GLY A 97 -5.81 -5.31 -13.37
N GLN A 98 -6.29 -4.93 -12.19
CA GLN A 98 -6.38 -3.53 -11.75
C GLN A 98 -5.09 -3.00 -11.08
N GLY A 99 -4.15 -3.88 -10.75
CA GLY A 99 -2.93 -3.55 -9.99
C GLY A 99 -2.06 -2.49 -10.65
N GLY A 100 -1.75 -2.62 -11.94
CA GLY A 100 -0.87 -1.68 -12.64
C GLY A 100 -1.48 -0.28 -12.77
N LEU A 101 -2.81 -0.19 -12.91
CA LEU A 101 -3.50 1.11 -12.89
C LEU A 101 -3.49 1.72 -11.50
N PHE A 102 -3.75 0.92 -10.47
CA PHE A 102 -3.64 1.35 -9.08
C PHE A 102 -2.23 1.87 -8.75
N LEU A 103 -1.19 1.11 -9.11
CA LEU A 103 0.21 1.52 -8.94
C LEU A 103 0.49 2.83 -9.68
N LYS A 104 0.07 2.97 -10.93
CA LYS A 104 0.29 4.19 -11.72
C LYS A 104 -0.29 5.43 -11.03
N GLU A 105 -1.53 5.35 -10.55
CA GLU A 105 -2.21 6.45 -9.85
C GLU A 105 -1.52 6.75 -8.51
N SER A 106 -1.15 5.71 -7.76
CA SER A 106 -0.37 5.80 -6.53
C SER A 106 0.97 6.50 -6.73
N LEU A 107 1.73 6.14 -7.76
CA LEU A 107 3.01 6.78 -8.09
C LEU A 107 2.82 8.25 -8.46
N SER A 108 1.76 8.58 -9.19
CA SER A 108 1.42 9.98 -9.53
C SER A 108 1.13 10.79 -8.26
N PHE A 109 0.37 10.22 -7.32
CA PHE A 109 0.08 10.85 -6.04
C PHE A 109 1.36 11.12 -5.22
N ILE A 110 2.22 10.10 -5.02
CA ILE A 110 3.43 10.27 -4.20
C ILE A 110 4.43 11.26 -4.80
N ARG A 111 4.53 11.32 -6.13
CA ARG A 111 5.35 12.33 -6.83
C ARG A 111 4.83 13.75 -6.67
N ASN A 112 3.52 13.93 -6.48
CA ASN A 112 2.95 15.25 -6.20
C ASN A 112 3.08 15.63 -4.72
N LEU A 113 3.11 14.63 -3.82
CA LEU A 113 3.26 14.83 -2.38
C LEU A 113 4.70 15.19 -1.99
N SER A 114 5.69 14.66 -2.72
CA SER A 114 7.11 14.79 -2.36
C SER A 114 7.94 15.28 -3.55
N ASN A 115 8.96 16.10 -3.26
CA ASN A 115 9.95 16.50 -4.27
C ASN A 115 10.99 15.38 -4.58
N HIS A 116 10.75 14.15 -4.11
CA HIS A 116 11.68 13.05 -4.32
C HIS A 116 11.48 12.46 -5.72
N SER A 117 12.60 12.24 -6.41
CA SER A 117 12.60 11.73 -7.78
C SER A 117 12.63 10.21 -7.85
N SER A 118 12.99 9.51 -6.77
CA SER A 118 13.21 8.07 -6.75
C SER A 118 12.30 7.36 -5.74
N LEU A 119 11.51 6.41 -6.25
CA LEU A 119 10.57 5.59 -5.47
C LEU A 119 11.00 4.12 -5.53
N GLN A 120 10.83 3.40 -4.43
CA GLN A 120 11.20 2.00 -4.31
C GLN A 120 10.02 1.18 -3.79
N LEU A 121 9.66 0.11 -4.50
CA LEU A 121 8.66 -0.87 -4.07
C LEU A 121 9.35 -2.23 -3.94
N VAL A 122 9.24 -2.85 -2.76
CA VAL A 122 9.82 -4.18 -2.50
C VAL A 122 8.69 -5.21 -2.48
N VAL A 123 8.81 -6.24 -3.31
CA VAL A 123 7.81 -7.31 -3.42
C VAL A 123 8.44 -8.64 -3.02
N ALA A 124 7.77 -9.36 -2.11
CA ALA A 124 8.18 -10.71 -1.75
C ALA A 124 8.03 -11.65 -2.96
N THR A 125 9.01 -12.52 -3.20
CA THR A 125 9.09 -13.37 -4.41
C THR A 125 7.94 -14.36 -4.54
N PHE A 126 7.26 -14.73 -3.45
CA PHE A 126 6.06 -15.59 -3.51
C PHE A 126 4.79 -14.82 -3.94
N ASN A 127 4.82 -13.48 -3.94
CA ASN A 127 3.68 -12.66 -4.29
C ASN A 127 3.57 -12.49 -5.81
N GLU A 128 3.28 -13.59 -6.50
CA GLU A 128 3.10 -13.63 -7.96
C GLU A 128 2.05 -12.64 -8.47
N ARG A 129 1.01 -12.38 -7.66
CA ARG A 129 -0.03 -11.40 -7.97
C ARG A 129 0.55 -9.99 -8.10
N ALA A 130 1.42 -9.60 -7.18
CA ALA A 130 2.10 -8.32 -7.24
C ALA A 130 3.14 -8.30 -8.36
N MET A 131 3.97 -9.35 -8.51
CA MET A 131 5.01 -9.38 -9.55
C MET A 131 4.47 -9.30 -10.99
N ASN A 132 3.31 -9.90 -11.26
CA ASN A 132 2.71 -9.93 -12.59
C ASN A 132 1.62 -8.87 -12.80
N GLY A 133 1.10 -8.31 -11.71
CA GLY A 133 -0.06 -7.42 -11.71
C GLY A 133 0.27 -5.94 -11.55
N LEU A 134 1.53 -5.61 -11.24
CA LEU A 134 2.05 -4.26 -11.04
C LEU A 134 2.82 -3.75 -12.26
#